data_AF-A0A7K6JC54-F1
#
_entry.id   AF-A0A7K6JC54-F1
#
_cell.length_a   1.000
_cell.length_b   1.000
_cell.length_c   1.000
_cell.angle_alpha   90.00
_cell.angle_beta   90.00
_cell.angle_gamma   90.00
#
_symmetry.space_group_name_H-M   'P 1'
#
loop_
_entity.id
_entity.type
_entity.pdbx_description
1 polymer ?
#
loop_
_entity_poly.entity_id
_entity_poly.type
_entity_poly.pdbx_seq_one_letter_code
_entity_poly.pdbx_strand_id
1 'polypeptide(L)' 'GSAITGAFSGGSFEPAKAAAPAQEPRPVMQQSPYGPCHYEMKQFLECATNQRDLTLCEGFNEALKQCKYSNGECAL' A
#
# COMPACT_ATOMS: atom_id res chain seq x y z
N GLY A 1 -63.58 -0.45 -6.32
CA GLY A 1 -62.95 0.72 -5.66
C GLY A 1 -61.79 0.21 -4.84
N SER A 2 -60.62 0.84 -4.78
CA SER A 2 -60.30 2.24 -5.01
C SER A 2 -58.96 2.39 -5.73
N ALA A 3 -58.84 3.52 -6.42
CA ALA A 3 -57.70 3.93 -7.22
C ALA A 3 -56.68 4.75 -6.40
N ILE A 4 -55.48 4.89 -6.98
CA ILE A 4 -54.48 5.97 -6.86
C ILE A 4 -53.89 6.32 -5.46
N THR A 5 -52.55 6.43 -5.39
CA THR A 5 -51.80 7.70 -5.19
C THR A 5 -50.53 7.53 -4.35
N GLY A 6 -49.42 8.06 -4.89
CA GLY A 6 -48.32 8.67 -4.13
C GLY A 6 -47.08 7.80 -3.95
N ALA A 7 -45.85 8.28 -4.12
CA ALA A 7 -45.36 9.59 -4.52
C ALA A 7 -43.91 9.43 -4.99
N PHE A 8 -43.61 10.06 -6.11
CA PHE A 8 -42.32 10.54 -6.58
C PHE A 8 -41.28 10.75 -5.45
N SER A 9 -40.22 9.93 -5.41
CA SER A 9 -39.01 10.29 -4.68
C SER A 9 -38.32 11.42 -5.44
N GLY A 10 -38.22 12.56 -4.76
CA GLY A 10 -37.87 13.85 -5.31
C GLY A 10 -36.56 13.88 -6.07
N GLY A 11 -36.59 14.58 -7.20
CA GLY A 11 -35.39 15.08 -7.85
C GLY A 11 -34.74 16.20 -7.05
N SER A 12 -33.43 16.28 -7.13
CA SER A 12 -32.66 17.52 -6.96
C SER A 12 -31.36 17.41 -7.77
N PHE A 13 -31.40 18.06 -8.95
CA PHE A 13 -30.36 18.86 -9.60
C PHE A 13 -28.89 18.36 -9.70
N GLU A 14 -28.53 17.93 -10.93
CA GLU A 14 -27.37 18.32 -11.79
C GLU A 14 -25.89 18.21 -11.29
N PRO A 15 -24.85 18.19 -12.16
CA PRO A 15 -24.82 18.13 -13.64
C PRO A 15 -23.86 17.04 -14.22
N ALA A 16 -23.87 16.97 -15.55
CA ALA A 16 -22.99 16.20 -16.42
C ALA A 16 -21.49 16.32 -16.11
N LYS A 17 -20.79 15.18 -16.18
CA LYS A 17 -19.38 15.15 -16.59
C LYS A 17 -19.11 13.89 -17.41
N ALA A 18 -19.31 13.99 -18.71
CA ALA A 18 -18.49 13.23 -19.64
C ALA A 18 -17.06 13.74 -19.45
N ALA A 19 -16.21 12.95 -18.79
CA ALA A 19 -14.78 13.17 -18.78
C ALA A 19 -14.07 11.82 -18.77
N ALA A 20 -13.08 11.75 -19.66
CA ALA A 20 -12.15 10.66 -19.88
C ALA A 20 -11.73 9.92 -18.59
N PRO A 21 -11.40 8.62 -18.66
CA PRO A 21 -10.81 7.94 -17.51
C PRO A 21 -9.56 8.72 -17.09
N ALA A 22 -9.64 9.36 -15.92
CA ALA A 22 -8.49 9.93 -15.27
C ALA A 22 -7.52 8.77 -15.03
N GLN A 23 -6.41 8.77 -15.77
CA GLN A 23 -5.26 7.94 -15.43
C GLN A 23 -4.84 8.38 -14.03
N GLU A 24 -5.23 7.59 -13.03
CA GLU A 24 -4.62 7.61 -11.72
C GLU A 24 -3.10 7.56 -11.93
N PRO A 25 -2.32 8.46 -11.31
CA PRO A 25 -0.88 8.38 -11.39
C PRO A 25 -0.47 7.06 -10.76
N ARG A 26 -0.23 6.05 -11.62
CA ARG A 26 0.34 4.78 -11.18
C ARG A 26 1.58 5.13 -10.37
N PRO A 27 1.68 4.69 -9.11
CA PRO A 27 2.89 4.92 -8.34
C PRO A 27 4.02 4.37 -9.19
N VAL A 28 4.90 5.27 -9.64
CA VAL A 28 6.13 4.91 -10.32
C VAL A 28 6.83 4.03 -9.30
N MET A 29 6.82 2.73 -9.55
CA MET A 29 7.66 1.77 -8.83
C MET A 29 9.08 2.17 -9.19
N GLN A 30 9.59 3.17 -8.47
CA GLN A 30 10.96 3.60 -8.48
C GLN A 30 11.72 2.34 -8.17
N GLN A 31 12.38 1.79 -9.21
CA GLN A 31 13.19 0.60 -9.11
C GLN A 31 14.23 0.90 -8.04
N SER A 32 13.91 0.51 -6.81
CA SER A 32 14.84 0.63 -5.71
C SER A 32 15.99 -0.28 -6.09
N PRO A 33 17.24 0.21 -6.16
CA PRO A 33 18.41 -0.60 -6.47
C PRO A 33 18.69 -1.66 -5.39
N TYR A 34 17.79 -1.80 -4.43
CA TYR A 34 17.88 -2.70 -3.32
C TYR A 34 17.20 -4.01 -3.66
N GLY A 35 17.93 -5.10 -3.41
CA GLY A 35 17.51 -6.46 -3.71
C GLY A 35 16.26 -6.91 -2.94
N PRO A 36 15.92 -8.20 -3.00
CA PRO A 36 14.63 -8.72 -2.54
C PRO A 36 14.32 -8.51 -1.04
N CYS A 37 15.31 -8.10 -0.23
CA CYS A 37 15.17 -7.78 1.19
C CYS A 37 15.27 -6.28 1.48
N HIS A 38 14.97 -5.43 0.51
CA HIS A 38 15.04 -3.98 0.68
C HIS A 38 14.18 -3.48 1.84
N TYR A 39 12.96 -4.00 1.95
CA TYR A 39 11.98 -3.52 2.93
C TYR A 39 12.45 -3.80 4.36
N GLU A 40 12.86 -5.04 4.62
CA GLU A 40 13.36 -5.51 5.90
C GLU A 40 14.65 -4.78 6.28
N MET A 41 15.51 -4.51 5.29
CA MET A 41 16.75 -3.78 5.52
C MET A 41 16.48 -2.33 5.88
N LYS A 42 15.56 -1.68 5.16
CA LYS A 42 15.16 -0.32 5.44
C LYS A 42 14.55 -0.20 6.84
N GLN A 43 13.66 -1.11 7.21
CA GLN A 43 13.03 -1.13 8.53
C GLN A 43 14.06 -1.28 9.65
N PHE A 44 15.03 -2.19 9.48
CA PHE A 44 16.11 -2.34 10.45
C PHE A 44 16.96 -1.06 10.55
N LEU A 45 17.30 -0.44 9.41
CA LEU A 45 18.11 0.76 9.37
C LEU A 45 17.39 1.97 9.95
N GLU A 46 16.10 2.16 9.66
CA GLU A 46 15.27 3.22 10.29
C GLU A 46 15.22 3.04 11.80
N CYS A 47 15.01 1.81 12.28
CA CYS A 47 15.01 1.52 13.71
C CYS A 47 16.36 1.84 14.36
N ALA A 48 17.48 1.37 13.78
CA ALA A 48 18.82 1.64 14.32
C ALA A 48 19.23 3.13 14.24
N THR A 49 18.68 3.88 13.29
CA THR A 49 18.95 5.32 13.14
C THR A 49 18.14 6.14 14.14
N ASN A 50 16.89 5.74 14.42
CA ASN A 50 15.99 6.47 15.30
C ASN A 50 16.05 6.01 16.77
N GLN A 51 16.42 4.75 17.02
CA GLN A 51 16.55 4.15 18.35
C GLN A 51 18.01 3.74 18.60
N ARG A 52 18.53 4.10 19.78
CA ARG A 52 19.88 3.70 20.20
C ARG A 52 19.94 2.27 20.74
N ASP A 53 18.81 1.77 21.23
CA ASP A 53 18.71 0.42 21.78
C ASP A 53 18.34 -0.58 20.67
N LEU A 54 19.35 -1.31 20.20
CA LEU A 54 19.22 -2.28 19.12
C LEU A 54 18.37 -3.51 19.51
N THR A 55 18.12 -3.74 20.81
CA THR A 55 17.24 -4.83 21.26
C THR A 55 15.80 -4.61 20.83
N LEU A 56 15.36 -3.35 20.72
CA LEU A 56 14.05 -3.01 20.17
C LEU A 56 13.96 -3.25 18.67
N CYS A 57 15.11 -3.29 17.97
CA CYS A 57 15.20 -3.53 16.54
C CYS A 57 15.43 -5.01 16.18
N GLU A 58 15.53 -5.89 17.18
CA GLU A 58 15.89 -7.29 17.00
C GLU A 58 14.86 -8.04 16.13
N GLY A 59 13.57 -7.69 16.25
CA GLY A 59 12.51 -8.22 15.38
C GLY A 59 12.67 -7.83 13.91
N PHE A 60 13.15 -6.61 13.62
CA PHE A 60 13.45 -6.20 12.23
C PHE A 60 14.70 -6.91 11.69
N ASN A 61 15.68 -7.18 12.55
CA ASN A 61 16.86 -7.97 12.20
C ASN A 61 16.50 -9.43 11.88
N GLU A 62 15.61 -10.04 12.67
CA GLU A 62 15.09 -11.40 12.42
C GLU A 62 14.37 -11.47 11.05
N ALA A 63 13.48 -10.51 10.76
CA ALA A 63 12.81 -10.44 9.46
C ALA A 63 13.80 -10.30 8.30
N LEU A 64 14.83 -9.45 8.45
CA LEU A 64 15.88 -9.27 7.46
C LEU A 64 16.68 -10.56 7.24
N LYS A 65 17.03 -11.27 8.32
CA LYS A 65 17.71 -12.57 8.23
C LYS A 65 16.84 -13.58 7.49
N GLN A 66 15.57 -13.71 7.86
CA GLN A 66 14.65 -14.63 7.21
C GLN A 66 14.50 -14.32 5.72
N CYS A 67 14.38 -13.04 5.36
CA CYS A 67 14.34 -12.65 3.96
C CYS A 67 15.62 -13.06 3.22
N LYS A 68 16.81 -12.86 3.83
CA LYS A 68 18.08 -13.29 3.23
C LYS A 68 18.18 -14.80 3.07
N TYR A 69 17.67 -15.58 4.02
CA TYR A 69 17.62 -17.04 3.89
C TYR A 69 16.69 -17.45 2.76
N SER A 70 15.44 -16.95 2.74
CA SER A 70 14.46 -17.29 1.69
C SER A 70 14.87 -16.85 0.29
N ASN A 71 15.51 -15.69 0.15
CA ASN A 71 15.96 -15.18 -1.15
C ASN A 71 17.38 -15.61 -1.53
N GLY A 72 18.15 -16.16 -0.59
CA GLY A 72 19.41 -16.85 -0.86
C GLY A 72 19.20 -18.24 -1.46
N GLU A 73 18.07 -18.89 -1.14
CA GLU A 73 17.69 -20.20 -1.68
C GLU A 73 16.81 -20.12 -2.95
N CYS A 74 16.09 -19.01 -3.17
CA CYS A 74 15.34 -18.73 -4.41
C CYS A 74 16.23 -18.25 -5.58
N ALA A 75 17.51 -18.64 -5.62
CA ALA A 75 18.45 -18.36 -6.72
C ALA A 75 18.89 -19.63 -7.47
N LEU A 76 18.10 -20.71 -7.38
CA LEU A 76 18.29 -21.97 -8.12
C LEU A 76 17.26 -22.15 -9.24
#